data_AF-J9F5S9-F1
#
_entry.id   AF-J9F5S9-F1
#
_cell.length_a   1.000
_cell.length_b   1.000
_cell.length_c   1.000
_cell.angle_alpha   90.00
_cell.angle_beta   90.00
_cell.angle_gamma   90.00
#
_symmetry.space_group_name_H-M   'P 1'
#
loop_
_entity.id
_entity.type
_entity.pdbx_description
1 polymer ?
#
loop_
_entity_poly.entity_id
_entity_poly.type
_entity_poly.pdbx_seq_one_letter_code
_entity_poly.pdbx_strand_id
1 'polypeptide(L)' 'MGRRIYLPIILTNDFESDITDVVEFHNLRGGKERILDDMNNGFGWKHLPKSFMAENAVYLLMTALIRNFYKTII' A
#
# COMPACT_ATOMS: atom_id res chain seq x y z
N MET A 1 -17.88 26.59 4.52
CA MET A 1 -17.64 26.06 5.88
C MET A 1 -17.99 24.57 5.84
N GLY A 2 -17.01 23.72 5.49
CA GLY A 2 -17.25 22.30 5.20
C GLY A 2 -17.44 21.49 6.49
N ARG A 3 -18.52 20.70 6.54
CA ARG A 3 -18.81 19.82 7.68
C ARG A 3 -17.89 18.60 7.62
N ARG A 4 -17.06 18.42 8.65
CA ARG A 4 -16.32 17.16 8.87
C ARG A 4 -17.33 16.04 9.15
N ILE A 5 -17.29 14.97 8.37
CA ILE A 5 -18.10 13.77 8.58
C ILE A 5 -17.30 12.84 9.49
N TYR A 6 -17.84 12.54 10.68
CA TYR A 6 -17.25 11.61 11.64
C TYR A 6 -17.95 10.26 11.53
N LEU A 7 -17.37 9.33 10.79
CA LEU A 7 -17.62 7.90 10.96
C LEU A 7 -16.67 7.36 12.03
N PRO A 8 -17.03 6.30 12.80
CA PRO A 8 -16.52 6.08 14.16
C PRO A 8 -15.01 6.20 14.37
N ILE A 9 -14.14 5.96 13.38
CA ILE A 9 -12.70 6.33 13.40
C ILE A 9 -12.16 6.61 11.97
N ILE A 10 -12.84 7.40 11.13
CA ILE A 10 -12.31 7.81 9.81
C ILE A 10 -12.41 9.33 9.66
N LEU A 11 -11.26 9.99 9.48
CA LEU A 11 -11.18 11.42 9.18
C LEU A 11 -10.87 11.58 7.69
N THR A 12 -11.77 12.25 6.96
CA THR A 12 -11.60 12.52 5.53
C THR A 12 -11.78 14.01 5.23
N ASN A 13 -11.07 14.48 4.20
CA ASN A 13 -11.27 15.80 3.59
C ASN A 13 -12.18 15.70 2.34
N ASP A 14 -12.73 14.52 2.08
CA ASP A 14 -13.74 14.32 1.07
C ASP A 14 -15.08 14.86 1.59
N PHE A 15 -15.63 15.85 0.89
CA PHE A 15 -16.92 16.48 1.19
C PHE A 15 -17.98 16.18 0.13
N GLU A 16 -17.63 15.46 -0.93
CA GLU A 16 -18.49 15.25 -2.11
C GLU A 16 -19.02 13.82 -2.16
N SER A 17 -18.21 12.83 -1.75
CA SER A 17 -18.57 11.41 -1.77
C SER A 17 -19.60 11.04 -0.71
N ASP A 18 -20.40 10.02 -0.99
CA ASP A 18 -21.29 9.46 0.02
C ASP A 18 -20.49 8.78 1.15
N ILE A 19 -21.11 8.69 2.32
CA ILE A 19 -20.57 7.99 3.48
C ILE A 19 -20.15 6.55 3.12
N THR A 20 -20.94 5.86 2.28
CA THR A 20 -20.67 4.49 1.84
C THR A 20 -19.41 4.41 0.99
N ASP A 21 -19.23 5.34 0.05
CA ASP A 21 -18.05 5.41 -0.81
C ASP A 21 -16.77 5.67 0.00
N VAL A 22 -16.85 6.54 1.01
CA VAL A 22 -15.74 6.83 1.93
C VAL A 22 -15.34 5.57 2.71
N VAL A 23 -16.32 4.78 3.16
CA VAL A 23 -16.08 3.52 3.88
C VAL A 23 -15.46 2.47 2.95
N GLU A 24 -16.00 2.29 1.74
CA GLU A 24 -15.44 1.36 0.76
C GLU A 24 -14.00 1.72 0.41
N PHE A 25 -13.73 2.99 0.11
CA PHE A 25 -12.38 3.46 -0.18
C PHE A 25 -11.42 3.20 0.99
N HIS A 26 -11.85 3.45 2.23
CA HIS A 26 -11.02 3.15 3.40
C HIS A 26 -10.73 1.65 3.54
N ASN A 27 -11.72 0.80 3.27
CA ASN A 27 -11.58 -0.65 3.34
C ASN A 27 -10.59 -1.21 2.30
N LEU A 28 -10.37 -0.51 1.18
CA LEU A 28 -9.33 -0.88 0.19
C LEU A 28 -7.91 -0.83 0.78
N ARG A 29 -7.68 -0.16 1.92
CA ARG A 29 -6.36 -0.13 2.59
C ARG A 29 -5.84 -1.53 2.91
N GLY A 30 -6.70 -2.45 3.34
CA GLY A 30 -6.30 -3.84 3.63
C GLY A 30 -5.74 -4.56 2.41
N GLY A 31 -6.17 -4.19 1.20
CA GLY A 31 -5.58 -4.69 -0.05
C GLY A 31 -4.12 -4.27 -0.24
N LYS A 32 -3.74 -3.08 0.25
CA LYS A 32 -2.36 -2.59 0.17
C LYS A 32 -1.43 -3.34 1.13
N GLU A 33 -1.92 -3.76 2.30
CA GLU A 33 -1.14 -4.55 3.25
C GLU A 33 -0.76 -5.93 2.68
N ARG A 34 -1.64 -6.55 1.88
CA ARG A 34 -1.32 -7.81 1.18
C ARG A 34 -0.19 -7.65 0.16
N ILE A 35 -0.04 -6.48 -0.44
CA ILE A 35 1.09 -6.20 -1.35
C ILE A 35 2.39 -6.23 -0.55
N LEU A 36 2.43 -5.62 0.63
CA LEU A 36 3.62 -5.64 1.48
C LEU A 36 3.97 -7.05 1.97
N ASP A 37 2.97 -7.88 2.29
CA ASP A 37 3.20 -9.27 2.67
C ASP A 37 3.77 -10.12 1.50
N ASP A 38 3.24 -9.92 0.29
CA ASP A 38 3.75 -10.52 -0.96
C ASP A 38 5.19 -10.06 -1.24
N MET A 39 5.51 -8.77 -1.04
CA MET A 39 6.88 -8.29 -1.15
C MET A 39 7.81 -8.92 -0.10
N ASN A 40 7.32 -9.08 1.13
CA ASN A 40 8.06 -9.66 2.25
C ASN A 40 8.41 -11.13 2.04
N ASN A 41 7.42 -11.94 1.65
CA ASN A 41 7.55 -13.39 1.55
C ASN A 41 7.91 -13.87 0.14
N GLY A 42 7.44 -13.19 -0.91
CA GLY A 42 7.59 -13.58 -2.31
C GLY A 42 8.74 -12.90 -3.06
N PHE A 43 9.13 -11.69 -2.65
CA PHE A 43 10.18 -10.89 -3.33
C PHE A 43 11.41 -10.59 -2.46
N GLY A 44 11.58 -11.34 -1.37
CA GLY A 44 12.83 -11.37 -0.61
C GLY A 44 13.07 -10.18 0.33
N TRP A 45 12.07 -9.32 0.56
CA TRP A 45 12.25 -8.17 1.48
C TRP A 45 12.55 -8.61 2.93
N LYS A 46 12.17 -9.83 3.32
CA LYS A 46 12.50 -10.41 4.63
C LYS A 46 14.00 -10.63 4.85
N HIS A 47 14.77 -10.82 3.78
CA HIS A 47 16.18 -11.18 3.84
C HIS A 47 17.00 -10.34 2.86
N LEU A 48 17.45 -9.19 3.36
CA LEU A 48 18.20 -8.22 2.56
C LEU A 48 19.59 -8.77 2.17
N PRO A 49 19.94 -8.78 0.87
CA PRO A 49 21.14 -9.45 0.39
C PRO A 49 22.42 -8.62 0.48
N LYS A 50 22.33 -7.32 0.80
CA LYS A 50 23.48 -6.40 0.80
C LYS A 50 23.84 -5.96 2.22
N SER A 51 25.13 -5.71 2.45
CA SER A 51 25.63 -5.20 3.71
C SER A 51 25.33 -3.70 3.90
N PHE A 52 25.25 -2.95 2.79
CA PHE A 52 25.00 -1.51 2.82
C PHE A 52 23.53 -1.18 2.62
N MET A 53 23.02 -0.26 3.43
CA MET A 53 21.62 0.16 3.38
C MET A 53 21.25 0.84 2.05
N ALA A 54 22.16 1.60 1.45
CA ALA A 54 21.94 2.24 0.15
C ALA A 54 21.68 1.20 -0.95
N GLU A 55 22.43 0.09 -0.96
CA GLU A 55 22.24 -0.99 -1.93
C GLU A 55 20.94 -1.75 -1.67
N ASN A 56 20.59 -1.97 -0.39
CA ASN A 56 19.30 -2.57 -0.03
C ASN A 56 18.11 -1.68 -0.39
N ALA A 57 18.24 -0.35 -0.29
CA ALA A 57 17.18 0.57 -0.72
C ALA A 57 16.92 0.44 -2.24
N VAL A 58 17.98 0.36 -3.05
CA VAL A 58 17.86 0.10 -4.50
C VAL A 58 17.25 -1.28 -4.74
N TYR A 59 17.67 -2.31 -4.00
CA TYR A 59 17.09 -3.66 -4.10
C TYR A 59 15.57 -3.68 -3.82
N LEU A 60 15.13 -3.02 -2.75
CA LEU A 60 13.71 -2.91 -2.40
C LEU A 60 12.91 -2.20 -3.50
N LEU A 61 13.43 -1.11 -4.06
CA LEU A 61 12.77 -0.39 -5.16
C LEU A 61 12.71 -1.23 -6.44
N MET A 62 13.80 -1.89 -6.82
CA MET A 62 13.85 -2.74 -8.01
C MET A 62 12.89 -3.91 -7.91
N THR A 63 12.86 -4.59 -6.76
CA THR A 63 11.94 -5.72 -6.52
C THR A 63 10.48 -5.27 -6.48
N ALA A 64 10.16 -4.08 -5.96
CA ALA A 64 8.80 -3.51 -6.05
C ALA A 64 8.35 -3.28 -7.50
N LEU A 65 9.24 -2.74 -8.34
CA LEU A 65 8.96 -2.56 -9.77
C LEU A 65 8.74 -3.91 -10.47
N ILE A 66 9.62 -4.88 -10.23
CA ILE A 66 9.51 -6.23 -10.79
C ILE A 66 8.19 -6.89 -10.40
N ARG A 67 7.76 -6.75 -9.13
CA ARG A 67 6.48 -7.30 -8.67
C ARG A 67 5.29 -6.71 -9.43
N ASN A 68 5.32 -5.41 -9.75
CA ASN A 68 4.26 -4.79 -10.56
C ASN A 68 4.19 -5.39 -11.96
N PHE A 69 5.33 -5.65 -12.61
CA PHE A 69 5.37 -6.32 -13.90
C PHE A 69 4.91 -7.78 -13.81
N TYR A 70 5.39 -8.52 -12.80
CA TYR A 70 5.02 -9.91 -12.56
C TYR A 70 3.50 -10.08 -12.45
N LYS A 71 2.83 -9.24 -11.65
CA LYS A 71 1.36 -9.25 -11.47
C LYS A 71 0.57 -8.74 -12.67
N THR A 72 1.21 -8.04 -13.61
CA THR A 72 0.56 -7.57 -14.84
C THR A 72 0.58 -8.66 -15.92
N ILE A 73 1.64 -9.47 -15.93
CA ILE A 73 1.85 -10.51 -16.94
C ILE A 73 1.19 -11.84 -16.52
N ILE A 74 1.18 -12.13 -15.21
CA ILE A 74 0.67 -13.36 -14.60
C ILE A 74 -0.48 -13.04 -13.65
#